data_AF-A0ABD3N6L4-F1
#
_entry.id   AF-A0ABD3N6L4-F1
#
_cell.length_a   1.000
_cell.length_b   1.000
_cell.length_c   1.000
_cell.angle_alpha   90.00
_cell.angle_beta   90.00
_cell.angle_gamma   90.00
#
_symmetry.space_group_name_H-M   'P 1'
#
loop_
_entity.id
_entity.type
_entity.pdbx_description
1 polymer ?
#
loop_
_entity_poly.entity_id
_entity_poly.type
_entity_poly.pdbx_seq_one_letter_code
_entity_poly.pdbx_strand_id
1 'polypeptide(L)'
;MRVPSLFAVVAAAIATPCAGFLNLPFINQANPALIKYAEAQENALLKIHLDIGQVAVQEGTPVITGNRLGIDGIVVELHGNQDANYIHPSLPGANGPNPQLSTGAKTLELIKKGKFVDLTGTRYVSFEHGAWEMVWRRNAKAGAFICGFDVPEEVKRNGASIPKGRVYVTFPVWTEESLQDLRERMVKAEEKAVEAMDRLKDETRMMSETSNPLMKAMHFRNACKAHEDIDYSGYRSYKAMPLQRDMVTLQNGLHLCSLGTVWTKTDKLFGSDHVLLGSASVMTGDREDLIEKNVVTERVKPVAFE
;
A
#
# COMPACT_ATOMS: atom_id res chain seq x y z
N MET A 1 24.65 -6.13 3.78
CA MET A 1 23.53 -5.90 4.71
C MET A 1 22.47 -5.08 4.00
N ARG A 2 21.38 -5.71 3.56
CA ARG A 2 20.22 -5.01 3.00
C ARG A 2 19.27 -4.71 4.15
N VAL A 3 19.03 -3.42 4.41
CA VAL A 3 18.09 -2.92 5.41
C VAL A 3 16.69 -3.48 5.08
N PRO A 4 15.90 -3.97 6.06
CA PRO A 4 14.51 -4.37 5.81
C PRO A 4 13.75 -3.20 5.19
N SER A 5 12.89 -3.47 4.20
CA SER A 5 12.12 -2.44 3.50
C SER A 5 11.20 -1.73 4.50
N LEU A 6 11.59 -0.51 4.88
CA LEU A 6 10.80 0.44 5.70
C LEU A 6 9.37 0.65 5.17
N PHE A 7 9.10 0.29 3.92
CA PHE A 7 7.80 0.34 3.26
C PHE A 7 6.70 -0.45 3.98
N ALA A 8 7.02 -1.57 4.65
CA ALA A 8 6.02 -2.33 5.40
C ALA A 8 5.53 -1.60 6.67
N VAL A 9 6.37 -0.77 7.28
CA VAL A 9 6.03 0.01 8.48
C VAL A 9 5.18 1.22 8.14
N VAL A 10 5.41 1.86 6.97
CA VAL A 10 4.59 3.00 6.52
C VAL A 10 3.21 2.52 6.06
N ALA A 11 3.13 1.38 5.37
CA ALA A 11 1.82 0.81 5.03
C ALA A 11 1.05 0.33 6.27
N ALA A 12 1.75 -0.21 7.28
CA ALA A 12 1.14 -0.50 8.58
C ALA A 12 0.68 0.77 9.32
N ALA A 13 1.42 1.89 9.23
CA ALA A 13 1.01 3.17 9.84
C ALA A 13 -0.19 3.82 9.13
N ILE A 14 -0.38 3.54 7.83
CA ILE A 14 -1.58 3.95 7.08
C ILE A 14 -2.74 2.94 7.31
N ALA A 15 -2.43 1.68 7.64
CA ALA A 15 -3.39 0.60 7.87
C ALA A 15 -3.76 0.33 9.36
N THR A 16 -3.15 1.02 10.33
CA THR A 16 -3.67 1.10 11.71
C THR A 16 -4.59 2.30 11.87
N PRO A 17 -5.92 2.16 11.79
CA PRO A 17 -6.78 2.90 12.69
C PRO A 17 -6.69 2.23 14.08
N CYS A 18 -6.90 3.01 15.14
CA CYS A 18 -7.05 2.53 16.53
C CYS A 18 -5.76 2.39 17.36
N ALA A 19 -5.19 3.54 17.76
CA ALA A 19 -5.09 3.88 19.18
C ALA A 19 -4.71 5.37 19.33
N GLY A 20 -5.66 6.21 19.76
CA GLY A 20 -5.31 7.43 20.49
C GLY A 20 -5.35 8.78 19.76
N PHE A 21 -6.16 8.98 18.71
CA PHE A 21 -6.51 10.35 18.31
C PHE A 21 -7.96 10.67 18.66
N LEU A 22 -8.09 11.65 19.55
CA LEU A 22 -9.31 12.17 20.14
C LEU A 22 -10.43 12.36 19.12
N ASN A 23 -11.61 11.91 19.54
CA ASN A 23 -12.88 11.94 18.84
C ASN A 23 -13.36 13.40 18.67
N LEU A 24 -12.73 14.13 17.73
CA LEU A 24 -13.13 15.48 17.35
C LEU A 24 -14.16 15.37 16.20
N PRO A 25 -15.40 15.85 16.37
CA PRO A 25 -16.50 15.65 15.42
C PRO A 25 -16.28 16.29 14.03
N PHE A 26 -15.25 17.12 13.86
CA PHE A 26 -14.90 17.77 12.59
C PHE A 26 -13.92 16.95 11.72
N ILE A 27 -13.36 15.85 12.24
CA ILE A 27 -12.33 15.04 11.54
C ILE A 27 -12.93 13.91 10.68
N ASN A 28 -14.20 13.56 10.89
CA ASN A 28 -14.86 12.41 10.24
C ASN A 28 -15.73 12.78 9.02
N GLN A 29 -15.28 13.74 8.21
CA GLN A 29 -15.94 14.06 6.94
C GLN A 29 -15.14 13.46 5.78
N ALA A 30 -15.84 13.00 4.73
CA ALA A 30 -15.19 12.58 3.49
C ALA A 30 -14.58 13.76 2.74
N ASN A 31 -13.59 13.48 1.90
CA ASN A 31 -13.16 14.43 0.87
C ASN A 31 -14.34 14.69 -0.09
N PRO A 32 -14.77 15.95 -0.30
CA PRO A 32 -15.92 16.26 -1.16
C PRO A 32 -15.71 15.85 -2.64
N ALA A 33 -14.46 15.73 -3.09
CA ALA A 33 -14.14 15.30 -4.45
C ALA A 33 -14.00 13.77 -4.59
N LEU A 34 -14.20 13.02 -3.50
CA LEU A 34 -13.95 11.57 -3.45
C LEU A 34 -14.78 10.78 -4.48
N ILE A 35 -16.07 11.10 -4.61
CA ILE A 35 -16.96 10.46 -5.59
C ILE A 35 -16.47 10.76 -7.02
N LYS A 36 -16.20 12.03 -7.32
CA LYS A 36 -15.67 12.45 -8.64
C LYS A 36 -14.36 11.72 -8.99
N TYR A 37 -13.50 11.49 -8.02
CA TYR A 37 -12.26 10.76 -8.21
C TYR A 37 -12.48 9.29 -8.57
N ALA A 38 -13.43 8.63 -7.90
CA ALA A 38 -13.80 7.25 -8.22
C ALA A 38 -14.46 7.13 -9.59
N GLU A 39 -15.46 7.97 -9.88
CA GLU A 39 -16.16 8.04 -11.17
C GLU A 39 -15.20 8.24 -12.35
N ALA A 40 -14.14 9.03 -12.14
CA ALA A 40 -13.10 9.23 -13.15
C ALA A 40 -12.30 7.96 -13.47
N GLN A 41 -12.32 6.91 -12.66
CA GLN A 41 -11.58 5.66 -12.93
C GLN A 41 -12.39 4.65 -13.77
N GLU A 42 -13.45 5.08 -14.45
CA GLU A 42 -14.20 4.20 -15.35
C GLU A 42 -13.31 3.64 -16.46
N ASN A 43 -13.35 2.31 -16.63
CA ASN A 43 -12.55 1.51 -17.57
C ASN A 43 -11.02 1.64 -17.35
N ALA A 44 -10.59 2.00 -16.14
CA ALA A 44 -9.16 2.04 -15.82
C ALA A 44 -8.65 0.61 -15.62
N LEU A 45 -7.55 0.27 -16.29
CA LEU A 45 -6.90 -1.04 -16.19
C LEU A 45 -5.71 -0.98 -15.24
N LEU A 46 -5.65 -1.93 -14.31
CA LEU A 46 -4.54 -2.08 -13.39
C LEU A 46 -3.95 -3.49 -13.48
N LYS A 47 -2.62 -3.57 -13.61
CA LYS A 47 -1.82 -4.78 -13.49
C LYS A 47 -1.32 -4.88 -12.05
N ILE A 48 -1.78 -5.89 -11.33
CA ILE A 48 -1.42 -6.12 -9.92
C ILE A 48 -0.52 -7.36 -9.83
N HIS A 49 0.58 -7.21 -9.11
CA HIS A 49 1.45 -8.29 -8.68
C HIS A 49 1.38 -8.40 -7.15
N LEU A 50 1.30 -9.62 -6.63
CA LEU A 50 1.27 -9.89 -5.20
C LEU A 50 2.56 -10.63 -4.82
N ASP A 51 3.29 -10.14 -3.83
CA ASP A 51 4.42 -10.85 -3.21
C ASP A 51 4.02 -11.20 -1.77
N ILE A 52 3.56 -12.43 -1.59
CA ILE A 52 3.10 -12.97 -0.30
C ILE A 52 4.27 -13.66 0.38
N GLY A 53 4.56 -13.28 1.63
CA GLY A 53 5.67 -13.83 2.39
C GLY A 53 5.30 -14.01 3.85
N GLN A 54 5.80 -15.06 4.47
CA GLN A 54 5.62 -15.22 5.91
C GLN A 54 6.47 -14.19 6.65
N VAL A 55 5.80 -13.21 7.25
CA VAL A 55 6.38 -12.32 8.27
C VAL A 55 6.34 -13.06 9.60
N ALA A 56 7.44 -13.73 9.95
CA ALA A 56 7.58 -14.32 11.28
C ALA A 56 8.05 -13.23 12.25
N VAL A 57 7.47 -13.16 13.44
CA VAL A 57 8.03 -12.30 14.50
C VAL A 57 9.05 -13.14 15.27
N GLN A 58 10.34 -12.87 15.07
CA GLN A 58 11.41 -13.41 15.91
C GLN A 58 11.86 -12.30 16.86
N GLU A 59 11.79 -12.56 18.16
CA GLU A 59 12.24 -11.63 19.23
C GLU A 59 11.63 -10.22 19.15
N GLY A 60 10.35 -10.11 18.74
CA GLY A 60 9.66 -8.83 18.59
C GLY A 60 9.98 -8.08 17.29
N THR A 61 10.88 -8.61 16.45
CA THR A 61 11.16 -8.09 15.11
C THR A 61 10.50 -8.91 14.01
N PRO A 62 9.79 -8.28 13.06
CA PRO A 62 9.28 -8.97 11.89
C PRO A 62 10.44 -9.38 10.97
N VAL A 63 10.69 -10.68 10.88
CA VAL A 63 11.64 -11.32 9.99
C VAL A 63 10.88 -11.94 8.83
N ILE A 64 11.21 -11.51 7.61
CA ILE A 64 10.70 -12.14 6.39
C ILE A 64 11.40 -13.49 6.26
N THR A 65 10.65 -14.58 6.42
CA THR A 65 11.15 -15.91 6.10
C THR A 65 11.44 -15.99 4.59
N GLY A 66 12.45 -16.77 4.17
CA GLY A 66 12.80 -16.91 2.73
C GLY A 66 11.70 -17.51 1.85
N ASN A 67 10.54 -17.80 2.44
CA ASN A 67 9.36 -18.40 1.87
C ASN A 67 8.48 -17.32 1.22
N ARG A 68 8.41 -17.32 -0.12
CA ARG A 68 7.62 -16.35 -0.90
C ARG A 68 6.71 -17.02 -1.93
N LEU A 69 5.55 -16.41 -2.13
CA LEU A 69 4.58 -16.72 -3.15
C LEU A 69 4.31 -15.43 -3.96
N GLY A 70 5.01 -15.31 -5.08
CA GLY A 70 4.74 -14.28 -6.08
C GLY A 70 3.58 -14.71 -7.00
N ILE A 71 2.54 -13.88 -7.09
CA ILE A 71 1.42 -14.04 -8.01
C ILE A 71 1.47 -12.90 -9.03
N ASP A 72 1.69 -13.27 -10.28
CA ASP A 72 1.84 -12.36 -11.42
C ASP A 72 0.62 -12.36 -12.33
N GLY A 73 0.43 -11.27 -13.06
CA GLY A 73 -0.50 -11.21 -14.18
C GLY A 73 -1.98 -11.05 -13.79
N ILE A 74 -2.27 -10.56 -12.58
CA ILE A 74 -3.62 -10.13 -12.22
C ILE A 74 -3.88 -8.83 -12.99
N VAL A 75 -4.90 -8.83 -13.85
CA VAL A 75 -5.36 -7.62 -14.54
C VAL A 75 -6.79 -7.36 -14.16
N VAL A 76 -7.06 -6.16 -13.65
CA VAL A 76 -8.39 -5.73 -13.22
C VAL A 76 -8.82 -4.50 -13.98
N GLU A 77 -10.12 -4.42 -14.28
CA GLU A 77 -10.78 -3.25 -14.82
C GLU A 77 -11.66 -2.62 -13.74
N LEU A 78 -11.52 -1.31 -13.57
CA LEU A 78 -12.27 -0.52 -12.60
C LEU A 78 -13.49 0.10 -13.25
N HIS A 79 -14.65 -0.04 -12.60
CA HIS A 79 -15.87 0.69 -12.95
C HIS A 79 -16.22 1.68 -11.85
N GLY A 80 -15.85 2.95 -12.05
CA GLY A 80 -16.06 4.04 -11.11
C GLY A 80 -17.51 4.47 -10.96
N ASN A 81 -18.28 4.37 -12.04
CA ASN A 81 -19.68 4.80 -12.11
C ASN A 81 -20.66 3.70 -11.70
N GLN A 82 -20.19 2.48 -11.46
CA GLN A 82 -21.03 1.31 -11.17
C GLN A 82 -20.79 0.81 -9.75
N ASP A 83 -21.83 0.87 -8.91
CA ASP A 83 -21.78 0.26 -7.58
C ASP A 83 -21.81 -1.27 -7.69
N ALA A 84 -21.12 -1.95 -6.78
CA ALA A 84 -21.02 -3.42 -6.75
C ALA A 84 -22.33 -4.04 -6.25
N ASN A 85 -23.32 -4.20 -7.13
CA ASN A 85 -24.64 -4.78 -6.82
C ASN A 85 -24.67 -6.32 -6.91
N TYR A 86 -23.59 -6.98 -6.47
CA TYR A 86 -23.43 -8.44 -6.47
C TYR A 86 -22.80 -8.91 -5.16
N ILE A 87 -22.72 -10.22 -4.95
CA ILE A 87 -22.02 -10.76 -3.77
C ILE A 87 -20.54 -10.40 -3.89
N HIS A 88 -20.00 -9.66 -2.93
CA HIS A 88 -18.61 -9.21 -2.90
C HIS A 88 -18.07 -9.21 -1.45
N PRO A 89 -16.74 -9.25 -1.25
CA PRO A 89 -16.18 -9.18 0.09
C PRO A 89 -16.52 -7.84 0.74
N SER A 90 -16.85 -7.87 2.03
CA SER A 90 -17.11 -6.64 2.78
C SER A 90 -15.86 -5.75 2.79
N LEU A 91 -15.95 -4.55 2.24
CA LEU A 91 -14.81 -3.64 2.13
C LEU A 91 -14.62 -2.86 3.45
N PRO A 92 -13.37 -2.63 3.89
CA PRO A 92 -13.09 -2.08 5.21
C PRO A 92 -13.55 -0.64 5.43
N GLY A 93 -13.69 0.17 4.37
CA GLY A 93 -14.25 1.51 4.42
C GLY A 93 -15.76 1.46 4.48
N ALA A 94 -16.39 0.96 3.42
CA ALA A 94 -17.85 0.92 3.24
C ALA A 94 -18.58 0.10 4.31
N ASN A 95 -17.99 -1.00 4.78
CA ASN A 95 -18.54 -1.84 5.85
C ASN A 95 -17.80 -1.65 7.18
N GLY A 96 -16.99 -0.61 7.28
CA GLY A 96 -16.19 -0.28 8.46
C GLY A 96 -16.91 0.57 9.49
N PRO A 97 -16.18 1.04 10.52
CA PRO A 97 -16.72 1.93 11.54
C PRO A 97 -17.02 3.34 11.03
N ASN A 98 -16.44 3.75 9.89
CA ASN A 98 -16.67 5.08 9.30
C ASN A 98 -16.99 4.99 7.79
N PRO A 99 -18.15 4.44 7.40
CA PRO A 99 -18.55 4.29 5.99
C PRO A 99 -18.59 5.59 5.20
N GLN A 100 -18.91 6.71 5.86
CA GLN A 100 -19.00 8.04 5.26
C GLN A 100 -17.68 8.56 4.69
N LEU A 101 -16.56 7.90 4.98
CA LEU A 101 -15.24 8.25 4.42
C LEU A 101 -14.91 7.48 3.13
N SER A 102 -15.76 6.52 2.75
CA SER A 102 -15.59 5.66 1.58
C SER A 102 -16.46 6.14 0.42
N THR A 103 -16.05 5.81 -0.81
CA THR A 103 -16.87 5.89 -2.01
C THR A 103 -18.03 4.90 -2.04
N GLY A 104 -18.04 3.92 -1.12
CA GLY A 104 -18.83 2.71 -1.27
C GLY A 104 -18.13 1.69 -2.16
N ALA A 105 -18.66 0.47 -2.18
CA ALA A 105 -18.15 -0.62 -3.01
C ALA A 105 -18.50 -0.39 -4.48
N LYS A 106 -17.46 -0.31 -5.31
CA LYS A 106 -17.53 -0.16 -6.77
C LYS A 106 -17.19 -1.46 -7.46
N THR A 107 -17.75 -1.63 -8.65
CA THR A 107 -17.57 -2.84 -9.46
C THR A 107 -16.13 -2.95 -9.94
N LEU A 108 -15.55 -4.14 -9.77
CA LEU A 108 -14.23 -4.51 -10.26
C LEU A 108 -14.36 -5.77 -11.11
N GLU A 109 -13.92 -5.71 -12.36
CA GLU A 109 -13.90 -6.89 -13.23
C GLU A 109 -12.49 -7.48 -13.29
N LEU A 110 -12.36 -8.78 -13.07
CA LEU A 110 -11.10 -9.50 -13.25
C LEU A 110 -10.94 -9.90 -14.72
N ILE A 111 -10.06 -9.21 -15.45
CA ILE A 111 -9.76 -9.47 -16.87
C ILE A 111 -8.84 -10.68 -17.02
N LYS A 112 -7.79 -10.77 -16.20
CA LYS A 112 -6.79 -11.84 -16.26
C LYS A 112 -6.50 -12.38 -14.87
N LYS A 113 -6.56 -13.71 -14.74
CA LYS A 113 -6.25 -14.41 -13.49
C LYS A 113 -4.76 -14.34 -13.19
N GLY A 114 -4.43 -14.15 -11.92
CA GLY A 114 -3.07 -14.26 -11.43
C GLY A 114 -2.53 -15.68 -11.60
N LYS A 115 -1.22 -15.80 -11.75
CA LYS A 115 -0.52 -17.08 -11.84
C LYS A 115 0.76 -17.09 -11.02
N PHE A 116 1.17 -18.27 -10.59
CA PHE A 116 2.48 -18.52 -10.00
C PHE A 116 3.06 -19.81 -10.60
N VAL A 117 4.38 -19.97 -10.53
CA VAL A 117 5.09 -21.16 -11.04
C VAL A 117 5.52 -22.02 -9.87
N ASP A 118 5.09 -23.27 -9.81
CA ASP A 118 5.59 -24.24 -8.83
C ASP A 118 6.39 -25.37 -9.52
N LEU A 119 6.77 -26.41 -8.76
CA LEU A 119 7.50 -27.56 -9.31
C LEU A 119 6.68 -28.36 -10.35
N THR A 120 5.36 -28.22 -10.35
CA THR A 120 4.45 -28.89 -11.29
C THR A 120 4.13 -28.02 -12.53
N GLY A 121 4.56 -26.76 -12.54
CA GLY A 121 4.39 -25.83 -13.65
C GLY A 121 3.63 -24.57 -13.26
N THR A 122 2.97 -23.95 -14.24
CA THR A 122 2.18 -22.73 -14.01
C THR A 122 0.84 -23.08 -13.41
N ARG A 123 0.55 -22.52 -12.23
CA ARG A 123 -0.76 -22.58 -11.58
C ARG A 123 -1.45 -21.22 -11.61
N TYR A 124 -2.75 -21.24 -11.83
CA TYR A 124 -3.58 -20.04 -11.80
C TYR A 124 -4.28 -19.92 -10.45
N VAL A 125 -4.42 -18.68 -9.98
CA VAL A 125 -5.12 -18.34 -8.75
C VAL A 125 -6.46 -17.72 -9.13
N SER A 126 -7.53 -18.30 -8.59
CA SER A 126 -8.88 -17.75 -8.75
C SER A 126 -9.11 -16.67 -7.70
N PHE A 127 -9.37 -15.46 -8.18
CA PHE A 127 -9.94 -14.37 -7.39
C PHE A 127 -11.37 -14.16 -7.89
N GLU A 128 -12.33 -14.22 -6.98
CA GLU A 128 -13.76 -14.11 -7.29
C GLU A 128 -14.33 -12.87 -6.63
N HIS A 129 -15.50 -12.44 -7.13
CA HIS A 129 -16.31 -11.40 -6.51
C HIS A 129 -15.56 -10.09 -6.22
N GLY A 130 -14.61 -9.72 -7.10
CA GLY A 130 -13.78 -8.54 -6.89
C GLY A 130 -14.62 -7.28 -6.71
N ALA A 131 -14.25 -6.42 -5.77
CA ALA A 131 -14.82 -5.08 -5.60
C ALA A 131 -13.74 -4.10 -5.15
N TRP A 132 -13.95 -2.80 -5.35
CA TRP A 132 -12.98 -1.79 -4.91
C TRP A 132 -13.65 -0.58 -4.27
N GLU A 133 -12.88 0.18 -3.50
CA GLU A 133 -13.31 1.45 -2.93
C GLU A 133 -12.13 2.42 -2.79
N MET A 134 -12.44 3.71 -2.67
CA MET A 134 -11.50 4.69 -2.15
C MET A 134 -11.98 5.21 -0.81
N VAL A 135 -11.06 5.31 0.14
CA VAL A 135 -11.30 5.86 1.47
C VAL A 135 -10.45 7.11 1.65
N TRP A 136 -11.08 8.25 1.90
CA TRP A 136 -10.38 9.51 2.02
C TRP A 136 -11.06 10.49 2.98
N ARG A 137 -10.33 10.87 4.03
CA ARG A 137 -10.77 11.90 4.99
C ARG A 137 -10.59 13.31 4.43
N ARG A 138 -11.50 14.21 4.80
CA ARG A 138 -11.38 15.64 4.52
C ARG A 138 -10.06 16.17 5.09
N ASN A 139 -9.34 16.96 4.30
CA ASN A 139 -8.02 17.54 4.62
C ASN A 139 -6.86 16.54 4.78
N ALA A 140 -7.08 15.23 4.65
CA ALA A 140 -5.98 14.28 4.60
C ALA A 140 -5.22 14.43 3.29
N LYS A 141 -3.88 14.46 3.36
CA LYS A 141 -3.00 14.58 2.19
C LYS A 141 -3.00 13.32 1.31
N ALA A 142 -3.39 12.18 1.87
CA ALA A 142 -3.46 10.91 1.17
C ALA A 142 -4.79 10.20 1.48
N GLY A 143 -5.28 9.46 0.50
CA GLY A 143 -6.34 8.47 0.65
C GLY A 143 -5.80 7.05 0.53
N ALA A 144 -6.70 6.08 0.60
CA ALA A 144 -6.42 4.69 0.34
C ALA A 144 -7.32 4.19 -0.79
N PHE A 145 -6.73 3.49 -1.75
CA PHE A 145 -7.41 2.70 -2.78
C PHE A 145 -7.33 1.24 -2.39
N ILE A 146 -8.48 0.58 -2.32
CA ILE A 146 -8.61 -0.76 -1.76
C ILE A 146 -9.34 -1.64 -2.76
N CYS A 147 -8.73 -2.77 -3.13
CA CYS A 147 -9.40 -3.86 -3.84
C CYS A 147 -9.63 -5.01 -2.87
N GLY A 148 -10.84 -5.57 -2.85
CA GLY A 148 -11.16 -6.80 -2.14
C GLY A 148 -11.46 -7.92 -3.13
N PHE A 149 -11.04 -9.14 -2.80
CA PHE A 149 -11.32 -10.36 -3.56
C PHE A 149 -11.71 -11.49 -2.61
N ASP A 150 -12.57 -12.38 -3.08
CA ASP A 150 -12.79 -13.68 -2.44
C ASP A 150 -11.88 -14.73 -3.07
N VAL A 151 -11.20 -15.49 -2.21
CA VAL A 151 -10.31 -16.58 -2.61
C VAL A 151 -10.99 -17.90 -2.20
N PRO A 152 -11.46 -18.72 -3.15
CA PRO A 152 -12.28 -19.90 -2.86
C PRO A 152 -11.52 -21.03 -2.19
N GLU A 153 -10.21 -21.11 -2.42
CA GLU A 153 -9.31 -22.16 -1.93
C GLU A 153 -7.99 -21.58 -1.44
N GLU A 154 -7.42 -22.20 -0.40
CA GLU A 154 -6.13 -21.78 0.13
C GLU A 154 -5.00 -22.04 -0.88
N VAL A 155 -4.22 -21.01 -1.20
CA VAL A 155 -3.08 -21.12 -2.14
C VAL A 155 -1.79 -21.19 -1.33
N LYS A 156 -1.03 -22.28 -1.49
CA LYS A 156 0.26 -22.48 -0.80
C LYS A 156 1.41 -22.65 -1.75
N ARG A 157 2.55 -22.06 -1.40
CA ARG A 157 3.85 -22.33 -2.03
C ARG A 157 4.98 -22.05 -1.05
N ASN A 158 5.90 -23.00 -0.95
CA ASN A 158 7.14 -22.85 -0.16
C ASN A 158 6.88 -22.28 1.25
N GLY A 159 5.82 -22.70 1.95
CA GLY A 159 5.49 -22.19 3.30
C GLY A 159 4.77 -20.83 3.36
N ALA A 160 4.67 -20.09 2.26
CA ALA A 160 3.78 -18.93 2.14
C ALA A 160 2.37 -19.39 1.73
N SER A 161 1.34 -18.77 2.30
CA SER A 161 -0.05 -19.14 2.05
C SER A 161 -0.96 -17.92 1.95
N ILE A 162 -1.85 -17.91 0.96
CA ILE A 162 -3.03 -17.05 0.94
C ILE A 162 -4.19 -17.88 1.50
N PRO A 163 -4.78 -17.48 2.63
CA PRO A 163 -5.90 -18.22 3.21
C PRO A 163 -7.13 -18.14 2.31
N LYS A 164 -7.95 -19.19 2.38
CA LYS A 164 -9.31 -19.15 1.83
C LYS A 164 -10.10 -18.03 2.49
N GLY A 165 -10.87 -17.28 1.70
CA GLY A 165 -11.73 -16.19 2.15
C GLY A 165 -11.30 -14.84 1.59
N ARG A 166 -11.45 -13.79 2.40
CA ARG A 166 -11.36 -12.40 1.95
C ARG A 166 -9.90 -11.93 1.93
N VAL A 167 -9.45 -11.42 0.79
CA VAL A 167 -8.12 -10.82 0.62
C VAL A 167 -8.27 -9.41 0.12
N TYR A 168 -7.50 -8.50 0.70
CA TYR A 168 -7.51 -7.09 0.36
C TYR A 168 -6.15 -6.64 -0.10
N VAL A 169 -6.14 -5.81 -1.13
CA VAL A 169 -4.97 -5.12 -1.64
C VAL A 169 -5.18 -3.63 -1.44
N THR A 170 -4.24 -2.95 -0.78
CA THR A 170 -4.36 -1.53 -0.48
C THR A 170 -3.16 -0.75 -0.99
N PHE A 171 -3.45 0.31 -1.73
CA PHE A 171 -2.49 1.25 -2.27
C PHE A 171 -2.81 2.67 -1.77
N PRO A 172 -1.83 3.43 -1.25
CA PRO A 172 -2.05 4.84 -0.97
C PRO A 172 -2.31 5.63 -2.25
N VAL A 173 -3.14 6.67 -2.16
CA VAL A 173 -3.47 7.59 -3.27
C VAL A 173 -3.23 9.03 -2.85
N TRP A 174 -2.75 9.83 -3.78
CA TRP A 174 -2.51 11.26 -3.62
C TRP A 174 -3.07 12.07 -4.78
N THR A 175 -3.34 13.34 -4.54
CA THR A 175 -3.51 14.34 -5.60
C THR A 175 -2.15 14.92 -5.98
N GLU A 176 -2.00 15.43 -7.20
CA GLU A 176 -0.76 16.12 -7.60
C GLU A 176 -0.39 17.26 -6.62
N GLU A 177 -1.37 18.06 -6.19
CA GLU A 177 -1.17 19.15 -5.21
C GLU A 177 -0.61 18.61 -3.88
N SER A 178 -1.16 17.52 -3.38
CA SER A 178 -0.70 16.91 -2.12
C SER A 178 0.71 16.33 -2.26
N LEU A 179 1.06 15.78 -3.43
CA LEU A 179 2.42 15.32 -3.70
C LEU A 179 3.40 16.47 -3.78
N GLN A 180 3.02 17.60 -4.38
CA GLN A 180 3.87 18.78 -4.45
C GLN A 180 4.18 19.34 -3.06
N ASP A 181 3.16 19.55 -2.21
CA ASP A 181 3.35 20.00 -0.82
C ASP A 181 4.25 19.02 -0.03
N LEU A 182 4.06 17.72 -0.23
CA LEU A 182 4.92 16.71 0.40
C LEU A 182 6.37 16.76 -0.10
N ARG A 183 6.60 16.97 -1.40
CA ARG A 183 7.95 17.12 -1.97
C ARG A 183 8.65 18.35 -1.41
N GLU A 184 7.96 19.48 -1.32
CA GLU A 184 8.52 20.71 -0.73
C GLU A 184 8.91 20.52 0.74
N ARG A 185 8.10 19.78 1.50
CA ARG A 185 8.42 19.44 2.89
C ARG A 185 9.60 18.46 2.98
N MET A 186 9.68 17.50 2.07
CA MET A 186 10.80 16.56 2.01
C MET A 186 12.11 17.30 1.76
N VAL A 187 12.15 18.22 0.79
CA VAL A 187 13.34 19.02 0.49
C VAL A 187 13.77 19.84 1.73
N LYS A 188 12.83 20.53 2.38
CA LYS A 188 13.12 21.28 3.61
C LYS A 188 13.61 20.40 4.76
N ALA A 189 13.07 19.19 4.88
CA ALA A 189 13.50 18.23 5.89
C ALA A 189 14.90 17.67 5.59
N GLU A 190 15.20 17.41 4.32
CA GLU A 190 16.50 16.96 3.84
C GLU A 190 17.57 18.02 4.05
N GLU A 191 17.32 19.28 3.68
CA GLU A 191 18.22 20.41 3.95
C GLU A 191 18.59 20.50 5.44
N LYS A 192 17.58 20.48 6.32
CA LYS A 192 17.79 20.50 7.78
C LYS A 192 18.60 19.30 8.27
N ALA A 193 18.35 18.12 7.72
CA ALA A 193 19.06 16.91 8.09
C ALA A 193 20.51 16.93 7.62
N VAL A 194 20.79 17.47 6.43
CA VAL A 194 22.16 17.64 5.90
C VAL A 194 22.94 18.63 6.77
N GLU A 195 22.36 19.79 7.08
CA GLU A 195 22.99 20.78 7.97
C GLU A 195 23.29 20.20 9.36
N ALA A 196 22.37 19.41 9.91
CA ALA A 196 22.57 18.74 11.20
C ALA A 196 23.62 17.61 11.11
N MET A 197 23.68 16.86 10.00
CA MET A 197 24.72 15.86 9.76
C MET A 197 26.11 16.47 9.64
N ASP A 198 26.25 17.62 8.99
CA ASP A 198 27.53 18.29 8.86
C ASP A 198 27.99 18.86 10.22
N ARG A 199 27.08 19.48 10.98
CA ARG A 199 27.35 19.88 12.38
C ARG A 199 27.78 18.69 13.25
N LEU A 200 27.10 17.55 13.11
CA LEU A 200 27.45 16.33 13.85
C LEU A 200 28.88 15.87 13.52
N LYS A 201 29.25 15.85 12.24
CA LYS A 201 30.61 15.46 11.80
C LYS A 201 31.67 16.44 12.32
N ASP A 202 31.41 17.75 12.22
CA ASP A 202 32.33 18.77 12.69
C ASP A 202 32.56 18.71 14.21
N GLU A 203 31.50 18.60 14.99
CA GLU A 203 31.59 18.49 16.45
C GLU A 203 32.27 17.18 16.87
N THR A 204 32.01 16.08 16.16
CA THR A 204 32.71 14.80 16.41
C THR A 204 34.21 14.91 16.12
N ARG A 205 34.59 15.62 15.04
CA ARG A 205 35.98 15.89 14.71
C ARG A 205 36.64 16.76 15.79
N MET A 206 36.02 17.89 16.16
CA MET A 206 36.56 18.80 17.19
C MET A 206 36.71 18.11 18.55
N MET A 207 35.77 17.23 18.91
CA MET A 207 35.87 16.39 20.11
C MET A 207 37.11 15.48 20.10
N SER A 208 37.49 14.96 18.92
CA SER A 208 38.67 14.09 18.78
C SER A 208 39.99 14.85 18.86
N GLU A 209 40.04 16.06 18.30
CA GLU A 209 41.25 16.90 18.20
C GLU A 209 41.54 17.67 19.49
N THR A 210 40.49 18.09 20.23
CA THR A 210 40.65 18.91 21.43
C THR A 210 41.18 18.09 22.60
N SER A 211 42.21 18.56 23.32
CA SER A 211 42.74 17.86 24.50
C SER A 211 42.03 18.23 25.81
N ASN A 212 41.41 19.41 25.88
CA ASN A 212 40.74 19.91 27.09
C ASN A 212 39.43 19.12 27.35
N PRO A 213 39.28 18.48 28.52
CA PRO A 213 38.12 17.64 28.83
C PRO A 213 36.80 18.40 28.89
N LEU A 214 36.78 19.67 29.31
CA LEU A 214 35.55 20.47 29.34
C LEU A 214 35.08 20.82 27.93
N MET A 215 36.02 21.14 27.05
CA MET A 215 35.72 21.41 25.64
C MET A 215 35.27 20.13 24.92
N LYS A 216 35.88 18.97 25.21
CA LYS A 216 35.38 17.67 24.71
C LYS A 216 33.93 17.42 25.13
N ALA A 217 33.59 17.65 26.40
CA ALA A 217 32.23 17.49 26.89
C ALA A 217 31.24 18.43 26.19
N MET A 218 31.67 19.67 25.91
CA MET A 218 30.87 20.62 25.12
C MET A 218 30.65 20.13 23.68
N HIS A 219 31.70 19.70 22.98
CA HIS A 219 31.59 19.15 21.62
C HIS A 219 30.73 17.89 21.58
N PHE A 220 30.85 17.00 22.57
CA PHE A 220 30.00 15.82 22.71
C PHE A 220 28.51 16.21 22.86
N ARG A 221 28.20 17.20 23.72
CA ARG A 221 26.82 17.69 23.88
C ARG A 221 26.27 18.28 22.57
N ASN A 222 27.07 19.06 21.85
CA ASN A 222 26.67 19.63 20.57
C ASN A 222 26.44 18.56 19.50
N ALA A 223 27.29 17.53 19.46
CA ALA A 223 27.09 16.36 18.62
C ALA A 223 25.78 15.63 18.95
N CYS A 224 25.47 15.41 20.23
CA CYS A 224 24.19 14.81 20.64
C CYS A 224 22.99 15.66 20.19
N LYS A 225 23.05 16.99 20.37
CA LYS A 225 22.01 17.90 19.90
C LYS A 225 21.84 17.85 18.38
N ALA A 226 22.94 17.82 17.63
CA ALA A 226 22.89 17.69 16.18
C ALA A 226 22.28 16.33 15.75
N HIS A 227 22.54 15.27 16.51
CA HIS A 227 21.90 13.97 16.30
C HIS A 227 20.37 14.03 16.54
N GLU A 228 19.94 14.66 17.63
CA GLU A 228 18.52 14.91 17.89
C GLU A 228 17.86 15.75 16.77
N ASP A 229 18.53 16.80 16.29
CA ASP A 229 18.05 17.63 15.18
C ASP A 229 17.82 16.78 13.90
N ILE A 230 18.69 15.79 13.63
CA ILE A 230 18.49 14.84 12.51
C ILE A 230 17.23 14.01 12.75
N ASP A 231 17.04 13.47 13.96
CA ASP A 231 15.87 12.63 14.26
C ASP A 231 14.56 13.43 14.21
N TYR A 232 14.56 14.69 14.68
CA TYR A 232 13.40 15.58 14.64
C TYR A 232 13.16 16.28 13.30
N SER A 233 14.10 16.24 12.37
CA SER A 233 13.93 16.83 11.02
C SER A 233 12.76 16.19 10.24
N GLY A 234 12.34 14.98 10.61
CA GLY A 234 11.38 14.19 9.86
C GLY A 234 11.95 13.54 8.60
N TYR A 235 13.25 13.73 8.31
CA TYR A 235 13.93 13.22 7.12
C TYR A 235 13.76 11.70 6.94
N ARG A 236 13.87 10.92 8.02
CA ARG A 236 13.67 9.46 7.97
C ARG A 236 12.26 9.08 7.53
N SER A 237 11.26 9.82 7.98
CA SER A 237 9.86 9.59 7.62
C SER A 237 9.59 9.90 6.14
N TYR A 238 10.24 10.94 5.60
CA TYR A 238 10.12 11.29 4.18
C TYR A 238 10.94 10.38 3.26
N LYS A 239 12.05 9.82 3.73
CA LYS A 239 12.87 8.87 2.95
C LYS A 239 12.11 7.59 2.57
N ALA A 240 11.10 7.22 3.34
CA ALA A 240 10.22 6.10 3.06
C ALA A 240 9.07 6.46 2.10
N MET A 241 8.97 7.71 1.64
CA MET A 241 7.96 8.11 0.67
C MET A 241 8.29 7.57 -0.73
N PRO A 242 7.27 7.13 -1.48
CA PRO A 242 7.45 6.73 -2.86
C PRO A 242 7.92 7.91 -3.71
N LEU A 243 8.92 7.67 -4.54
CA LEU A 243 9.41 8.64 -5.50
C LEU A 243 8.42 8.77 -6.66
N GLN A 244 8.54 9.81 -7.49
CA GLN A 244 7.64 9.99 -8.65
C GLN A 244 7.66 8.78 -9.61
N ARG A 245 8.80 8.11 -9.75
CA ARG A 245 8.93 6.87 -10.53
C ARG A 245 8.16 5.69 -9.95
N ASP A 246 7.81 5.77 -8.66
CA ASP A 246 7.07 4.74 -7.93
C ASP A 246 5.57 5.08 -7.88
N MET A 247 5.09 5.96 -8.77
CA MET A 247 3.69 6.38 -8.86
C MET A 247 3.06 5.94 -10.18
N VAL A 248 1.83 5.50 -10.12
CA VAL A 248 0.96 5.23 -11.26
C VAL A 248 -0.03 6.38 -11.39
N THR A 249 0.00 7.09 -12.51
CA THR A 249 -0.94 8.19 -12.77
C THR A 249 -2.30 7.62 -13.14
N LEU A 250 -3.30 7.95 -12.33
CA LEU A 250 -4.71 7.67 -12.55
C LEU A 250 -5.40 8.87 -13.20
N GLN A 251 -6.66 8.71 -13.58
CA GLN A 251 -7.43 9.80 -14.18
C GLN A 251 -7.69 10.92 -13.16
N ASN A 252 -7.94 12.14 -13.66
CA ASN A 252 -8.29 13.32 -12.86
C ASN A 252 -7.20 13.77 -11.85
N GLY A 253 -5.92 13.61 -12.22
CA GLY A 253 -4.77 14.11 -11.44
C GLY A 253 -4.51 13.35 -10.15
N LEU A 254 -4.94 12.08 -10.10
CA LEU A 254 -4.65 11.17 -9.00
C LEU A 254 -3.39 10.36 -9.28
N HIS A 255 -2.67 10.06 -8.22
CA HIS A 255 -1.46 9.26 -8.26
C HIS A 255 -1.60 8.13 -7.24
N LEU A 256 -1.53 6.91 -7.74
CA LEU A 256 -1.56 5.69 -6.95
C LEU A 256 -0.12 5.28 -6.66
N CYS A 257 0.18 4.89 -5.41
CA CYS A 257 1.48 4.28 -5.11
C CYS A 257 1.62 2.98 -5.89
N SER A 258 2.73 2.81 -6.61
CA SER A 258 3.06 1.52 -7.24
C SER A 258 3.26 0.41 -6.23
N LEU A 259 3.48 0.72 -4.95
CA LEU A 259 3.64 -0.25 -3.86
C LEU A 259 2.47 -0.19 -2.89
N GLY A 260 1.92 -1.35 -2.58
CA GLY A 260 0.80 -1.54 -1.67
C GLY A 260 1.03 -2.71 -0.71
N THR A 261 -0.02 -3.04 0.04
CA THR A 261 -0.03 -4.17 0.96
C THR A 261 -1.11 -5.16 0.61
N VAL A 262 -0.84 -6.43 0.91
CA VAL A 262 -1.83 -7.51 0.83
C VAL A 262 -2.11 -7.97 2.25
N TRP A 263 -3.38 -8.00 2.61
CA TRP A 263 -3.81 -8.39 3.96
C TRP A 263 -5.15 -9.11 3.91
N THR A 264 -5.48 -9.82 4.98
CA THR A 264 -6.75 -10.54 5.14
C THR A 264 -7.37 -10.17 6.49
N LYS A 265 -8.66 -10.46 6.64
CA LYS A 265 -9.41 -10.25 7.87
C LYS A 265 -9.83 -11.60 8.40
N THR A 266 -9.33 -11.96 9.58
CA THR A 266 -9.75 -13.21 10.24
C THR A 266 -11.02 -12.97 11.04
N ASP A 267 -12.06 -13.72 10.74
CA ASP A 267 -13.32 -13.68 11.50
C ASP A 267 -13.16 -14.48 12.79
N LYS A 268 -12.55 -13.88 13.83
CA LYS A 268 -12.54 -14.46 15.17
C LYS A 268 -13.78 -14.00 15.94
N LEU A 269 -14.23 -14.85 16.87
CA LEU A 269 -15.43 -14.64 17.69
C LEU A 269 -15.41 -13.34 18.52
N PHE A 270 -14.21 -12.79 18.81
CA PHE A 270 -14.00 -11.63 19.68
C PHE A 270 -13.38 -10.41 18.98
N GLY A 271 -13.58 -10.29 17.68
CA GLY A 271 -13.04 -9.19 16.89
C GLY A 271 -12.31 -9.71 15.68
N SER A 272 -12.12 -8.83 14.72
CA SER A 272 -11.51 -9.19 13.46
C SER A 272 -10.08 -8.69 13.42
N ASP A 273 -9.12 -9.62 13.45
CA ASP A 273 -7.71 -9.26 13.34
C ASP A 273 -7.36 -9.10 11.85
N HIS A 274 -6.74 -7.96 11.53
CA HIS A 274 -6.10 -7.73 10.26
C HIS A 274 -4.75 -8.46 10.23
N VAL A 275 -4.55 -9.34 9.25
CA VAL A 275 -3.32 -10.10 9.09
C VAL A 275 -2.62 -9.64 7.81
N LEU A 276 -1.45 -9.04 7.94
CA LEU A 276 -0.60 -8.69 6.80
C LEU A 276 -0.03 -9.97 6.17
N LEU A 277 -0.32 -10.17 4.89
CA LEU A 277 0.14 -11.33 4.11
C LEU A 277 1.39 -11.02 3.29
N GLY A 278 1.57 -9.76 2.90
CA GLY A 278 2.72 -9.36 2.08
C GLY A 278 2.55 -7.98 1.46
N SER A 279 3.25 -7.77 0.34
CA SER A 279 3.22 -6.54 -0.43
C SER A 279 2.56 -6.76 -1.78
N ALA A 280 2.04 -5.68 -2.37
CA ALA A 280 1.57 -5.68 -3.75
C ALA A 280 2.35 -4.62 -4.54
N SER A 281 2.46 -4.83 -5.85
CA SER A 281 2.85 -3.77 -6.77
C SER A 281 1.81 -3.60 -7.86
N VAL A 282 1.61 -2.35 -8.30
CA VAL A 282 0.63 -1.99 -9.34
C VAL A 282 1.30 -1.20 -10.45
N MET A 283 0.85 -1.47 -11.67
CA MET A 283 1.19 -0.76 -12.90
C MET A 283 -0.09 -0.48 -13.70
N THR A 284 -0.06 0.50 -14.59
CA THR A 284 -1.14 0.70 -15.56
C THR A 284 -1.25 -0.53 -16.47
N GLY A 285 -2.47 -1.01 -16.70
CA GLY A 285 -2.74 -2.04 -17.70
C GLY A 285 -2.80 -1.46 -19.12
N ASP A 286 -2.60 -2.32 -20.12
CA ASP A 286 -2.63 -1.93 -21.53
C ASP A 286 -3.90 -2.46 -22.19
N ARG A 287 -4.35 -1.80 -23.27
CA ARG A 287 -5.53 -2.28 -24.02
C ARG A 287 -5.31 -3.66 -24.66
N GLU A 288 -4.07 -4.07 -24.89
CA GLU A 288 -3.76 -5.42 -25.39
C GLU A 288 -4.23 -6.52 -24.42
N ASP A 289 -4.25 -6.22 -23.12
CA ASP A 289 -4.74 -7.16 -22.10
C ASP A 289 -6.25 -7.45 -22.25
N LEU A 290 -7.02 -6.52 -22.85
CA LEU A 290 -8.44 -6.72 -23.17
C LEU A 290 -8.63 -7.62 -24.40
N ILE A 291 -7.69 -7.62 -25.33
CA ILE A 291 -7.78 -8.41 -26.57
C ILE A 291 -7.61 -9.90 -26.25
N GLU A 292 -6.72 -10.24 -25.31
CA GLU A 292 -6.58 -11.62 -24.83
C GLU A 292 -7.90 -12.19 -24.28
N LYS A 293 -8.70 -11.36 -23.57
CA LYS A 293 -10.03 -11.77 -23.07
C LYS A 293 -10.94 -12.20 -24.23
N ASN A 294 -11.05 -11.38 -25.27
CA ASN A 294 -11.94 -11.66 -26.41
C ASN A 294 -11.55 -12.93 -27.18
N VAL A 295 -10.25 -13.19 -27.37
CA VAL A 295 -9.78 -14.40 -28.05
C VAL A 295 -10.09 -15.66 -27.22
N VAL A 296 -10.05 -15.57 -25.90
CA VAL A 296 -10.42 -16.68 -25.00
C VAL A 296 -11.94 -16.91 -25.00
N THR A 297 -12.76 -15.86 -24.93
CA THR A 297 -14.23 -16.02 -24.97
C THR A 297 -14.73 -16.55 -26.32
N GLU A 298 -14.12 -16.18 -27.45
CA GLU A 298 -14.50 -16.70 -28.76
C GLU A 298 -14.16 -18.19 -28.94
N ARG A 299 -13.07 -18.67 -28.34
CA ARG A 299 -12.67 -20.09 -28.42
C ARG A 299 -13.51 -21.04 -27.55
N VAL A 300 -14.27 -20.51 -26.59
CA VAL A 300 -15.09 -21.31 -25.66
C VAL A 300 -16.59 -21.28 -26.03
N LYS A 301 -16.96 -20.87 -27.25
CA LYS A 301 -18.32 -21.15 -27.74
C LYS A 301 -18.50 -22.67 -27.84
N PRO A 302 -19.41 -23.29 -27.06
CA PRO A 302 -19.66 -24.72 -27.18
C PRO A 302 -20.18 -24.99 -28.59
N VAL A 303 -19.49 -25.84 -29.33
CA VAL A 303 -20.03 -26.45 -30.54
C VAL A 303 -21.21 -27.29 -30.04
N ALA A 304 -22.43 -26.80 -30.28
CA ALA A 304 -23.62 -27.58 -30.08
C ALA A 304 -23.53 -28.77 -31.04
N PHE A 305 -23.34 -29.96 -30.49
CA PHE A 305 -23.59 -31.19 -31.22
C PHE A 305 -25.09 -31.43 -31.15
N GLU A 306 -25.78 -31.17 -32.26
CA GLU A 306 -27.12 -31.71 -32.54
C GLU A 306 -27.03 -33.21 -32.87
#